data_AF-A0A4T2GUT0-F1
#
_entry.id   AF-A0A4T2GUT0-F1
#
_cell.length_a   1.000
_cell.length_b   1.000
_cell.length_c   1.000
_cell.angle_alpha   90.00
_cell.angle_beta   90.00
_cell.angle_gamma   90.00
#
_symmetry.space_group_name_H-M   'P 1'
#
loop_
_entity.id
_entity.type
_entity.pdbx_description
1 polymer ?
#
loop_
_entity_poly.entity_id
_entity_poly.type
_entity_poly.pdbx_seq_one_letter_code
_entity_poly.pdbx_strand_id
1 'polypeptide(L)'
;VYVFKEHKADSAPVSGKVTETAQKVVYVYELKPVTPTPDAPKGNVTVEHVTTTGEVLKKETPVKTDEPVGTPYETQPEDKIVTDDGRTFVYKGLKEDSADPKGEVKEGTQKVTFVYEEVKGNVTVEHVTTDGKVLKAETPVFSENQSTGTAYETKNETELKDEAGNVYVFKEHKADSAPVSGKVTETAQKVVYVYELKPVTPTPDAPKSTIPATPTPDISKPKSTTPATPMQDNSIPTSVVSTNKAQLPNTGEDNSAAFATLGTAMLVATFALNGKRRQDEN
;
A
#
# COMPACT_ATOMS: atom_id res chain seq x y z
N VAL A 1 15.17 20.41 58.03
CA VAL A 1 15.90 21.18 59.08
C VAL A 1 14.88 21.70 60.07
N TYR A 2 15.17 21.72 61.37
CA TYR A 2 14.31 22.34 62.38
C TYR A 2 14.80 23.76 62.67
N VAL A 3 13.86 24.68 62.95
CA VAL A 3 14.13 26.04 63.42
C VAL A 3 13.53 26.23 64.81
N PHE A 4 14.23 26.98 65.66
CA PHE A 4 13.70 27.34 66.97
C PHE A 4 12.51 28.28 66.78
N LYS A 5 11.40 27.98 67.45
CA LYS A 5 10.16 28.76 67.41
C LYS A 5 10.04 29.62 68.67
N GLU A 6 9.97 28.98 69.84
CA GLU A 6 9.70 29.62 71.12
C GLU A 6 10.09 28.71 72.30
N HIS A 7 10.09 29.24 73.51
CA HIS A 7 10.14 28.44 74.74
C HIS A 7 8.72 28.13 75.19
N LYS A 8 8.46 26.90 75.68
CA LYS A 8 7.11 26.52 76.13
C LYS A 8 6.72 27.37 77.35
N ALA A 9 5.50 27.93 77.40
CA ALA A 9 5.12 28.91 78.43
C ALA A 9 5.11 28.38 79.88
N ASP A 10 4.99 27.06 80.06
CA ASP A 10 5.09 26.30 81.32
C ASP A 10 6.50 25.71 81.57
N SER A 11 7.50 26.11 80.79
CA SER A 11 8.90 25.77 80.97
C SER A 11 9.51 26.50 82.17
N ALA A 12 10.52 25.88 82.81
CA ALA A 12 11.48 26.64 83.61
C ALA A 12 12.20 27.68 82.72
N PRO A 13 12.64 28.83 83.27
CA PRO A 13 13.31 29.86 82.50
C PRO A 13 14.67 29.37 81.96
N VAL A 14 15.04 29.88 80.79
CA VAL A 14 16.27 29.48 80.05
C VAL A 14 17.56 29.90 80.77
N SER A 15 17.48 30.95 81.58
CA SER A 15 18.54 31.40 82.47
C SER A 15 17.99 31.60 83.88
N GLY A 16 18.78 31.25 84.89
CA GLY A 16 18.36 31.25 86.29
C GLY A 16 19.41 30.65 87.21
N LYS A 17 19.05 30.45 88.48
CA LYS A 17 19.86 29.67 89.43
C LYS A 17 19.26 28.28 89.60
N VAL A 18 20.11 27.27 89.72
CA VAL A 18 19.70 25.90 90.05
C VAL A 18 19.09 25.89 91.46
N THR A 19 17.99 25.15 91.62
CA THR A 19 17.30 24.91 92.89
C THR A 19 17.27 23.40 93.18
N GLU A 20 16.96 23.02 94.42
CA GLU A 20 16.79 21.60 94.80
C GLU A 20 15.59 20.93 94.12
N THR A 21 14.61 21.74 93.67
CA THR A 21 13.51 21.30 92.82
C THR A 21 13.96 21.11 91.37
N ALA A 22 13.59 19.99 90.76
CA ALA A 22 13.97 19.65 89.39
C ALA A 22 13.36 20.64 88.36
N GLN A 23 14.21 21.47 87.76
CA GLN A 23 13.83 22.42 86.70
C GLN A 23 13.87 21.75 85.33
N LYS A 24 12.81 21.93 84.52
CA LYS A 24 12.73 21.41 83.15
C LYS A 24 12.58 22.57 82.15
N VAL A 25 13.63 22.83 81.37
CA VAL A 25 13.57 23.79 80.26
C VAL A 25 13.09 23.08 78.99
N VAL A 26 12.11 23.65 78.28
CA VAL A 26 11.50 23.06 77.08
C VAL A 26 11.51 24.06 75.93
N TYR A 27 12.26 23.72 74.89
CA TYR A 27 12.36 24.46 73.63
C TYR A 27 11.37 23.88 72.62
N VAL A 28 10.58 24.74 71.98
CA VAL A 28 9.71 24.36 70.86
C VAL A 28 10.47 24.65 69.56
N TYR A 29 10.67 23.61 68.77
CA TYR A 29 11.21 23.70 67.42
C TYR A 29 10.12 23.35 66.43
N GLU A 30 10.00 24.12 65.36
CA GLU A 30 9.15 23.76 64.22
C GLU A 30 10.02 23.30 63.04
N LEU A 31 9.45 22.45 62.20
CA LEU A 31 10.15 21.93 61.02
C LEU A 31 10.16 23.07 59.99
N LYS A 32 11.35 23.57 59.62
CA LYS A 32 11.45 24.64 58.62
C LYS A 32 10.79 24.14 57.33
N PRO A 33 9.78 24.84 56.77
CA PRO A 33 9.13 24.40 55.56
C PRO A 33 10.17 24.29 54.45
N VAL A 34 10.35 23.07 53.95
CA VAL A 34 11.04 22.83 52.69
C VAL A 34 10.05 23.17 51.59
N THR A 35 10.23 24.33 50.96
CA THR A 35 9.63 24.59 49.66
C THR A 35 10.16 23.53 48.70
N PRO A 36 9.31 22.66 48.11
CA PRO A 36 9.80 21.78 47.06
C PRO A 36 10.32 22.65 45.91
N THR A 37 11.51 22.33 45.41
CA THR A 37 11.92 22.83 44.09
C THR A 37 10.87 22.30 43.09
N PRO A 38 10.24 23.16 42.27
CA PRO A 38 9.36 22.66 41.21
C PRO A 38 10.15 21.73 40.31
N ASP A 39 9.58 20.56 39.98
CA ASP A 39 10.16 19.69 38.96
C ASP A 39 10.28 20.49 37.65
N ALA A 40 11.42 20.36 36.97
CA ALA A 40 11.63 21.03 35.70
C ALA A 40 10.58 20.54 34.68
N PRO A 41 10.00 21.41 33.84
CA PRO A 41 9.01 21.00 32.85
C PRO A 41 9.63 20.00 31.87
N LYS A 42 8.81 19.03 31.46
CA LYS A 42 9.20 17.89 30.62
C LYS A 42 8.27 17.71 29.44
N GLY A 43 8.72 16.96 28.46
CA GLY A 43 7.88 16.55 27.35
C GLY A 43 8.32 15.27 26.66
N ASN A 44 7.52 14.91 25.66
CA ASN A 44 7.68 13.76 24.80
C ASN A 44 7.76 14.22 23.35
N VAL A 45 8.42 13.44 22.51
CA VAL A 45 8.36 13.56 21.06
C VAL A 45 8.02 12.19 20.51
N THR A 46 6.98 12.11 19.70
CA THR A 46 6.59 10.89 19.00
C THR A 46 6.62 11.11 17.49
N VAL A 47 6.75 10.02 16.72
CA VAL A 47 6.69 10.03 15.27
C VAL A 47 5.66 9.02 14.75
N GLU A 48 4.84 9.47 13.79
CA GLU A 48 3.83 8.67 13.10
C GLU A 48 3.99 8.79 11.58
N HIS A 49 3.59 7.73 10.89
CA HIS A 49 3.67 7.60 9.44
C HIS A 49 2.26 7.38 8.91
N VAL A 50 1.76 8.31 8.09
CA VAL A 50 0.36 8.30 7.61
C VAL A 50 0.27 8.47 6.10
N THR A 51 -0.83 8.01 5.49
CA THR A 51 -1.14 8.33 4.09
C THR A 51 -1.58 9.79 3.91
N THR A 52 -1.69 10.25 2.66
CA THR A 52 -2.35 11.51 2.28
C THR A 52 -3.81 11.62 2.74
N THR A 53 -4.47 10.51 3.12
CA THR A 53 -5.83 10.48 3.68
C THR A 53 -5.87 10.33 5.20
N GLY A 54 -4.72 10.12 5.87
CA GLY A 54 -4.62 9.94 7.33
C GLY A 54 -4.72 8.49 7.82
N GLU A 55 -4.64 7.48 6.94
CA GLU A 55 -4.47 6.07 7.34
C GLU A 55 -3.08 5.89 7.97
N VAL A 56 -3.01 5.34 9.18
CA VAL A 56 -1.74 5.13 9.90
C VAL A 56 -1.02 3.90 9.36
N LEU A 57 0.10 4.10 8.67
CA LEU A 57 0.91 3.06 8.04
C LEU A 57 1.85 2.33 9.01
N LYS A 58 2.32 3.03 10.06
CA LYS A 58 3.12 2.47 11.14
C LYS A 58 2.65 3.01 12.48
N LYS A 59 2.58 2.13 13.48
CA LYS A 59 2.27 2.50 14.86
C LYS A 59 3.19 3.65 15.32
N GLU A 60 2.60 4.64 15.98
CA GLU A 60 3.33 5.76 16.58
C GLU A 60 4.45 5.29 17.52
N THR A 61 5.65 5.84 17.35
CA THR A 61 6.86 5.46 18.13
C THR A 61 7.45 6.67 18.88
N PRO A 62 8.04 6.46 20.07
CA PRO A 62 8.70 7.53 20.82
C PRO A 62 10.09 7.84 20.25
N VAL A 63 10.34 9.13 20.01
CA VAL A 63 11.67 9.71 19.73
C VAL A 63 12.31 10.23 21.02
N LYS A 64 11.49 10.83 21.91
CA LYS A 64 11.85 11.30 23.26
C LYS A 64 10.71 11.03 24.24
N THR A 65 11.03 10.75 25.51
CA THR A 65 10.02 10.41 26.53
C THR A 65 10.46 10.92 27.91
N ASP A 66 9.59 11.68 28.58
CA ASP A 66 9.82 12.27 29.91
C ASP A 66 11.14 13.08 30.03
N GLU A 67 11.52 13.75 28.94
CA GLU A 67 12.78 14.48 28.80
C GLU A 67 12.61 15.98 29.12
N PRO A 68 13.62 16.67 29.67
CA PRO A 68 13.53 18.10 30.00
C PRO A 68 13.23 18.99 28.78
N VAL A 69 12.46 20.05 28.98
CA VAL A 69 12.26 21.10 27.97
C VAL A 69 13.60 21.71 27.55
N GLY A 70 13.78 21.92 26.24
CA GLY A 70 15.05 22.34 25.63
C GLY A 70 15.94 21.17 25.18
N THR A 71 15.58 19.91 25.47
CA THR A 71 16.37 18.75 25.00
C THR A 71 16.26 18.63 23.46
N PRO A 72 17.35 18.62 22.69
CA PRO A 72 17.27 18.52 21.24
C PRO A 72 16.80 17.13 20.79
N TYR A 73 16.07 17.09 19.68
CA TYR A 73 15.67 15.88 18.97
C TYR A 73 15.78 16.03 17.46
N GLU A 74 15.90 14.90 16.77
CA GLU A 74 15.89 14.80 15.33
C GLU A 74 15.32 13.43 14.93
N THR A 75 14.49 13.42 13.89
CA THR A 75 13.91 12.22 13.29
C THR A 75 13.82 12.42 11.77
N GLN A 76 13.80 11.33 11.02
CA GLN A 76 13.84 11.35 9.55
C GLN A 76 12.76 10.40 8.99
N PRO A 77 12.15 10.73 7.84
CA PRO A 77 11.25 9.82 7.14
C PRO A 77 12.04 8.65 6.54
N GLU A 78 11.33 7.56 6.25
CA GLU A 78 11.82 6.52 5.34
C GLU A 78 11.39 6.90 3.92
N ASP A 79 12.23 6.74 2.89
CA ASP A 79 11.83 7.10 1.51
C ASP A 79 10.61 6.31 1.01
N LYS A 80 10.46 5.06 1.50
CA LYS A 80 9.45 4.10 1.09
C LYS A 80 9.05 3.19 2.25
N ILE A 81 7.75 3.01 2.43
CA ILE A 81 7.14 2.04 3.36
C ILE A 81 6.49 0.94 2.52
N VAL A 82 6.67 -0.32 2.93
CA VAL A 82 5.91 -1.47 2.42
C VAL A 82 5.18 -2.11 3.61
N THR A 83 3.88 -2.34 3.47
CA THR A 83 3.03 -2.97 4.49
C THR A 83 2.90 -4.49 4.26
N ASP A 84 2.45 -5.22 5.27
CA ASP A 84 2.43 -6.71 5.28
C ASP A 84 1.55 -7.34 4.17
N ASP A 85 0.60 -6.59 3.62
CA ASP A 85 -0.24 -6.97 2.47
C ASP A 85 0.50 -6.85 1.11
N GLY A 86 1.58 -6.06 1.07
CA GLY A 86 2.37 -5.70 -0.10
C GLY A 86 2.06 -4.32 -0.69
N ARG A 87 1.18 -3.50 -0.07
CA ARG A 87 1.01 -2.11 -0.48
C ARG A 87 2.30 -1.34 -0.22
N THR A 88 2.66 -0.46 -1.14
CA THR A 88 3.88 0.35 -1.14
C THR A 88 3.50 1.83 -1.12
N PHE A 89 4.17 2.62 -0.30
CA PHE A 89 3.92 4.04 -0.14
C PHE A 89 5.26 4.80 -0.16
N VAL A 90 5.30 5.97 -0.81
CA VAL A 90 6.50 6.80 -0.94
C VAL A 90 6.34 8.09 -0.14
N TYR A 91 7.42 8.56 0.49
CA TYR A 91 7.41 9.78 1.30
C TYR A 91 7.06 11.00 0.45
N LYS A 92 6.10 11.80 0.94
CA LYS A 92 5.49 12.92 0.20
C LYS A 92 5.61 14.27 0.91
N GLY A 93 5.92 14.28 2.20
CA GLY A 93 6.17 15.50 2.98
C GLY A 93 5.79 15.38 4.45
N LEU A 94 5.91 16.49 5.18
CA LEU A 94 5.42 16.62 6.55
C LEU A 94 3.92 16.99 6.55
N LYS A 95 3.16 16.58 7.58
CA LYS A 95 1.77 17.03 7.77
C LYS A 95 1.73 18.50 8.20
N GLU A 96 0.71 19.25 7.78
CA GLU A 96 0.61 20.71 7.97
C GLU A 96 0.58 21.16 9.45
N ASP A 97 0.01 20.33 10.32
CA ASP A 97 -0.12 20.49 11.78
C ASP A 97 0.94 19.69 12.58
N SER A 98 1.96 19.16 11.90
CA SER A 98 3.06 18.41 12.52
C SER A 98 3.99 19.31 13.33
N ALA A 99 4.63 18.73 14.35
CA ALA A 99 5.90 19.28 14.84
C ALA A 99 7.02 19.08 13.79
N ASP A 100 8.00 19.98 13.78
CA ASP A 100 9.19 19.87 12.93
C ASP A 100 9.97 18.55 13.18
N PRO A 101 10.58 17.94 12.16
CA PRO A 101 11.38 16.72 12.33
C PRO A 101 12.69 16.93 13.12
N LYS A 102 13.10 18.18 13.36
CA LYS A 102 14.30 18.57 14.11
C LYS A 102 13.98 19.79 14.96
N GLY A 103 14.25 19.72 16.26
CA GLY A 103 13.92 20.81 17.18
C GLY A 103 14.26 20.49 18.63
N GLU A 104 13.56 21.14 19.57
CA GLU A 104 13.74 20.94 21.01
C GLU A 104 12.44 20.45 21.66
N VAL A 105 12.57 19.62 22.71
CA VAL A 105 11.45 19.16 23.53
C VAL A 105 10.74 20.37 24.14
N LYS A 106 9.44 20.50 23.87
CA LYS A 106 8.52 21.45 24.51
C LYS A 106 7.69 20.71 25.57
N GLU A 107 7.05 21.46 26.47
CA GLU A 107 6.17 20.89 27.49
C GLU A 107 4.99 20.13 26.87
N GLY A 108 4.66 18.95 27.42
CA GLY A 108 3.64 18.06 26.85
C GLY A 108 4.19 17.13 25.75
N THR A 109 3.37 16.77 24.76
CA THR A 109 3.75 15.83 23.70
C THR A 109 3.76 16.52 22.33
N GLN A 110 4.90 16.51 21.66
CA GLN A 110 5.04 16.90 20.25
C GLN A 110 4.92 15.67 19.36
N LYS A 111 4.14 15.75 18.28
CA LYS A 111 3.96 14.66 17.31
C LYS A 111 4.48 15.07 15.94
N VAL A 112 5.52 14.39 15.47
CA VAL A 112 6.05 14.51 14.11
C VAL A 112 5.27 13.54 13.22
N THR A 113 4.66 14.03 12.14
CA THR A 113 3.80 13.22 11.28
C THR A 113 4.28 13.29 9.83
N PHE A 114 4.88 12.20 9.36
CA PHE A 114 5.34 12.05 7.98
C PHE A 114 4.20 11.50 7.11
N VAL A 115 3.96 12.15 5.97
CA VAL A 115 2.87 11.85 5.03
C VAL A 115 3.42 11.12 3.80
N TYR A 116 2.71 10.08 3.39
CA TYR A 116 3.08 9.16 2.32
C TYR A 116 1.98 9.04 1.26
N GLU A 117 2.37 8.80 0.02
CA GLU A 117 1.46 8.61 -1.11
C GLU A 117 1.49 7.15 -1.61
N GLU A 118 0.32 6.59 -1.93
CA GLU A 118 0.17 5.18 -2.31
C GLU A 118 0.67 4.91 -3.75
N VAL A 119 1.58 3.96 -3.89
CA VAL A 119 2.13 3.55 -5.18
C VAL A 119 1.22 2.52 -5.83
N LYS A 120 0.67 2.89 -7.00
CA LYS A 120 -0.20 2.05 -7.83
C LYS A 120 0.48 1.67 -9.14
N GLY A 121 0.17 0.47 -9.61
CA GLY A 121 0.70 -0.07 -10.87
C GLY A 121 -0.39 -0.72 -11.71
N ASN A 122 -0.01 -1.11 -12.93
CA ASN A 122 -0.87 -1.80 -13.88
C ASN A 122 -0.24 -3.12 -14.34
N VAL A 123 -1.09 -4.04 -14.74
CA VAL A 123 -0.71 -5.28 -15.44
C VAL A 123 -1.43 -5.29 -16.78
N THR A 124 -0.74 -5.65 -17.85
CA THR A 124 -1.31 -5.77 -19.20
C THR A 124 -1.04 -7.16 -19.78
N VAL A 125 -1.83 -7.53 -20.78
CA VAL A 125 -1.68 -8.78 -21.55
C VAL A 125 -1.60 -8.44 -23.02
N GLU A 126 -0.59 -8.97 -23.70
CA GLU A 126 -0.44 -8.93 -25.15
C GLU A 126 -0.37 -10.34 -25.72
N HIS A 127 -0.91 -10.53 -26.92
CA HIS A 127 -0.93 -11.81 -27.60
C HIS A 127 -0.16 -11.66 -28.93
N VAL A 128 0.92 -12.41 -29.09
CA VAL A 128 1.85 -12.30 -30.23
C VAL A 128 2.05 -13.64 -30.93
N THR A 129 2.47 -13.61 -32.19
CA THR A 129 2.95 -14.80 -32.89
C THR A 129 4.37 -15.19 -32.45
N THR A 130 4.83 -16.38 -32.86
CA THR A 130 6.24 -16.83 -32.71
C THR A 130 7.27 -15.90 -33.35
N ASP A 131 6.89 -15.11 -34.37
CA ASP A 131 7.72 -14.07 -35.01
C ASP A 131 7.55 -12.67 -34.38
N GLY A 132 6.71 -12.53 -33.36
CA GLY A 132 6.51 -11.28 -32.61
C GLY A 132 5.46 -10.32 -33.19
N LYS A 133 4.73 -10.69 -34.24
CA LYS A 133 3.56 -9.93 -34.73
C LYS A 133 2.47 -9.95 -33.66
N VAL A 134 1.99 -8.78 -33.25
CA VAL A 134 0.83 -8.66 -32.35
C VAL A 134 -0.43 -9.18 -33.05
N LEU A 135 -1.12 -10.13 -32.43
CA LEU A 135 -2.41 -10.68 -32.86
C LEU A 135 -3.59 -9.96 -32.22
N LYS A 136 -3.43 -9.52 -30.97
CA LYS A 136 -4.45 -8.81 -30.20
C LYS A 136 -3.77 -7.68 -29.44
N ALA A 137 -4.28 -6.46 -29.59
CA ALA A 137 -3.76 -5.26 -28.95
C ALA A 137 -3.62 -5.45 -27.43
N GLU A 138 -2.64 -4.76 -26.84
CA GLU A 138 -2.35 -4.83 -25.42
C GLU A 138 -3.56 -4.36 -24.57
N THR A 139 -4.10 -5.26 -23.75
CA THR A 139 -5.26 -5.00 -22.88
C THR A 139 -4.86 -5.00 -21.42
N PRO A 140 -5.33 -4.06 -20.58
CA PRO A 140 -5.05 -4.08 -19.16
C PRO A 140 -5.87 -5.15 -18.43
N VAL A 141 -5.29 -5.77 -17.40
CA VAL A 141 -5.93 -6.76 -16.53
C VAL A 141 -6.96 -6.12 -15.59
N PHE A 142 -6.76 -4.84 -15.27
CA PHE A 142 -7.61 -4.03 -14.41
C PHE A 142 -8.05 -2.77 -15.16
N SER A 143 -9.27 -2.28 -14.92
CA SER A 143 -9.77 -1.05 -15.55
C SER A 143 -9.06 0.23 -15.09
N GLU A 144 -8.43 0.19 -13.92
CA GLU A 144 -7.69 1.29 -13.30
C GLU A 144 -6.42 0.75 -12.63
N ASN A 145 -5.43 1.61 -12.38
CA ASN A 145 -4.21 1.22 -11.67
C ASN A 145 -4.53 0.75 -10.24
N GLN A 146 -4.03 -0.43 -9.89
CA GLN A 146 -4.28 -1.07 -8.59
C GLN A 146 -3.17 -0.75 -7.60
N SER A 147 -3.50 -0.76 -6.32
CA SER A 147 -2.50 -0.74 -5.25
C SER A 147 -1.50 -1.88 -5.42
N THR A 148 -0.23 -1.58 -5.15
CA THR A 148 0.84 -2.58 -5.05
C THR A 148 0.45 -3.71 -4.09
N GLY A 149 0.93 -4.93 -4.35
CA GLY A 149 0.55 -6.12 -3.59
C GLY A 149 -0.81 -6.73 -3.96
N THR A 150 -1.68 -6.05 -4.70
CA THR A 150 -2.92 -6.63 -5.25
C THR A 150 -2.60 -7.87 -6.08
N ALA A 151 -3.28 -9.00 -5.84
CA ALA A 151 -3.06 -10.23 -6.61
C ALA A 151 -3.67 -10.15 -8.01
N TYR A 152 -3.04 -10.79 -8.99
CA TYR A 152 -3.58 -10.93 -10.34
C TYR A 152 -3.35 -12.34 -10.91
N GLU A 153 -4.23 -12.74 -11.83
CA GLU A 153 -4.13 -13.97 -12.64
C GLU A 153 -4.61 -13.64 -14.05
N THR A 154 -3.87 -14.09 -15.06
CA THR A 154 -4.19 -13.93 -16.49
C THR A 154 -4.35 -15.30 -17.13
N LYS A 155 -5.14 -15.36 -18.21
CA LYS A 155 -5.43 -16.61 -18.94
C LYS A 155 -5.26 -16.36 -20.43
N ASN A 156 -4.58 -17.28 -21.11
CA ASN A 156 -4.48 -17.26 -22.55
C ASN A 156 -5.82 -17.68 -23.18
N GLU A 157 -6.10 -17.18 -24.38
CA GLU A 157 -7.12 -17.80 -25.25
C GLU A 157 -6.51 -19.03 -25.94
N THR A 158 -7.29 -20.10 -26.17
CA THR A 158 -6.76 -21.34 -26.79
C THR A 158 -6.43 -21.14 -28.27
N GLU A 159 -7.30 -20.43 -28.99
CA GLU A 159 -7.13 -20.08 -30.41
C GLU A 159 -7.49 -18.60 -30.62
N LEU A 160 -6.69 -17.91 -31.43
CA LEU A 160 -6.94 -16.54 -31.88
C LEU A 160 -7.10 -16.51 -33.40
N LYS A 161 -7.62 -15.40 -33.93
CA LYS A 161 -7.67 -15.13 -35.38
C LYS A 161 -7.17 -13.74 -35.70
N ASP A 162 -6.44 -13.60 -36.81
CA ASP A 162 -6.10 -12.28 -37.36
C ASP A 162 -7.16 -11.75 -38.34
N GLU A 163 -6.98 -10.53 -38.82
CA GLU A 163 -7.91 -9.84 -39.74
C GLU A 163 -8.12 -10.56 -41.08
N ALA A 164 -7.15 -11.40 -41.49
CA ALA A 164 -7.26 -12.24 -42.69
C ALA A 164 -7.95 -13.60 -42.41
N GLY A 165 -8.35 -13.85 -41.16
CA GLY A 165 -9.03 -15.08 -40.74
C GLY A 165 -8.09 -16.26 -40.44
N ASN A 166 -6.77 -16.05 -40.44
CA ASN A 166 -5.80 -17.09 -40.10
C ASN A 166 -5.99 -17.47 -38.62
N VAL A 167 -6.09 -18.77 -38.34
CA VAL A 167 -6.21 -19.27 -36.96
C VAL A 167 -4.83 -19.52 -36.38
N TYR A 168 -4.59 -19.04 -35.16
CA TYR A 168 -3.37 -19.30 -34.40
C TYR A 168 -3.70 -20.02 -33.10
N VAL A 169 -2.91 -21.02 -32.72
CA VAL A 169 -3.09 -21.80 -31.47
C VAL A 169 -2.10 -21.30 -30.42
N PHE A 170 -2.51 -21.27 -29.15
CA PHE A 170 -1.62 -20.96 -28.04
C PHE A 170 -0.46 -21.96 -27.96
N LYS A 171 0.76 -21.44 -27.81
CA LYS A 171 2.00 -22.22 -27.72
C LYS A 171 2.57 -22.20 -26.31
N GLU A 172 2.88 -21.01 -25.80
CA GLU A 172 3.59 -20.80 -24.54
C GLU A 172 3.42 -19.37 -24.00
N HIS A 173 3.66 -19.15 -22.71
CA HIS A 173 3.92 -17.79 -22.21
C HIS A 173 5.37 -17.40 -22.54
N LYS A 174 5.61 -16.11 -22.81
CA LYS A 174 6.93 -15.62 -23.17
C LYS A 174 7.80 -15.50 -21.90
N ALA A 175 8.91 -16.24 -21.85
CA ALA A 175 9.70 -16.44 -20.62
C ALA A 175 10.45 -15.19 -20.09
N ASP A 176 10.49 -14.10 -20.85
CA ASP A 176 11.01 -12.78 -20.47
C ASP A 176 9.90 -11.73 -20.22
N SER A 177 8.63 -12.16 -20.17
CA SER A 177 7.48 -11.34 -19.80
C SER A 177 7.09 -11.50 -18.32
N ALA A 178 6.14 -10.70 -17.83
CA ALA A 178 5.63 -10.84 -16.48
C ALA A 178 4.94 -12.21 -16.28
N PRO A 179 4.97 -12.79 -15.07
CA PRO A 179 4.38 -14.10 -14.83
C PRO A 179 2.86 -14.06 -15.00
N VAL A 180 2.27 -15.19 -15.41
CA VAL A 180 0.82 -15.31 -15.67
C VAL A 180 -0.05 -15.14 -14.42
N SER A 181 0.53 -15.23 -13.23
CA SER A 181 -0.10 -14.86 -11.97
C SER A 181 0.95 -14.29 -11.02
N GLY A 182 0.54 -13.36 -10.16
CA GLY A 182 1.47 -12.63 -9.31
C GLY A 182 0.81 -11.55 -8.46
N LYS A 183 1.61 -10.54 -8.08
CA LYS A 183 1.16 -9.33 -7.38
C LYS A 183 1.53 -8.09 -8.19
N VAL A 184 0.69 -7.07 -8.15
CA VAL A 184 0.93 -5.76 -8.77
C VAL A 184 2.15 -5.09 -8.12
N THR A 185 3.00 -4.50 -8.97
CA THR A 185 4.25 -3.82 -8.60
C THR A 185 4.21 -2.35 -9.02
N GLU A 186 5.11 -1.56 -8.45
CA GLU A 186 5.37 -0.16 -8.84
C GLU A 186 5.72 0.00 -10.32
N THR A 187 6.55 -0.91 -10.85
CA THR A 187 6.80 -1.04 -12.29
C THR A 187 5.59 -1.67 -12.99
N ALA A 188 5.17 -1.11 -14.12
CA ALA A 188 4.17 -1.73 -14.99
C ALA A 188 4.61 -3.14 -15.42
N GLN A 189 3.69 -4.10 -15.37
CA GLN A 189 3.93 -5.49 -15.76
C GLN A 189 3.20 -5.82 -17.06
N LYS A 190 3.88 -6.50 -17.99
CA LYS A 190 3.31 -6.94 -19.27
C LYS A 190 3.48 -8.46 -19.40
N VAL A 191 2.38 -9.20 -19.34
CA VAL A 191 2.32 -10.64 -19.61
C VAL A 191 2.18 -10.83 -21.11
N VAL A 192 2.98 -11.73 -21.72
CA VAL A 192 2.91 -11.98 -23.16
C VAL A 192 2.66 -13.45 -23.44
N TYR A 193 1.61 -13.73 -24.21
CA TYR A 193 1.28 -15.07 -24.69
C TYR A 193 1.68 -15.24 -26.16
N VAL A 194 2.38 -16.34 -26.47
CA VAL A 194 2.91 -16.65 -27.80
C VAL A 194 2.03 -17.69 -28.49
N TYR A 195 1.76 -17.45 -29.77
CA TYR A 195 0.87 -18.25 -30.60
C TYR A 195 1.57 -18.69 -31.90
N GLU A 196 1.20 -19.85 -32.43
CA GLU A 196 1.70 -20.35 -33.72
C GLU A 196 0.57 -20.61 -34.71
N LEU A 197 0.86 -20.43 -36.01
CA LEU A 197 -0.13 -20.53 -37.08
C LEU A 197 -0.66 -21.95 -37.21
N LYS A 198 -1.97 -22.14 -37.07
CA LYS A 198 -2.64 -23.42 -37.27
C LYS A 198 -2.58 -23.79 -38.76
N PRO A 199 -1.93 -24.89 -39.16
CA PRO A 199 -1.87 -25.28 -40.56
C PRO A 199 -3.28 -25.61 -41.05
N VAL A 200 -3.70 -24.98 -42.14
CA VAL A 200 -4.96 -25.32 -42.81
C VAL A 200 -4.81 -26.67 -43.50
N THR A 201 -5.44 -27.71 -42.95
CA THR A 201 -5.66 -28.96 -43.69
C THR A 201 -6.55 -28.61 -44.89
N PRO A 202 -6.11 -28.83 -46.15
CA PRO A 202 -6.96 -28.58 -47.29
C PRO A 202 -8.11 -29.60 -47.29
N THR A 203 -9.31 -29.14 -46.93
CA THR A 203 -10.55 -29.88 -47.18
C THR A 203 -10.60 -30.17 -48.68
N PRO A 204 -10.65 -31.44 -49.12
CA PRO A 204 -10.79 -31.75 -50.54
C PRO A 204 -12.05 -31.08 -51.09
N ASP A 205 -11.91 -30.32 -52.19
CA ASP A 205 -13.01 -29.56 -52.77
C ASP A 205 -14.24 -30.45 -52.97
N ALA A 206 -15.34 -30.13 -52.29
CA ALA A 206 -16.62 -30.76 -52.56
C ALA A 206 -16.97 -30.54 -54.05
N PRO A 207 -17.28 -31.59 -54.83
CA PRO A 207 -17.31 -31.49 -56.28
C PRO A 207 -18.30 -30.41 -56.74
N LYS A 208 -17.75 -29.37 -57.36
CA LYS A 208 -18.47 -28.17 -57.78
C LYS A 208 -19.56 -28.52 -58.78
N SER A 209 -20.80 -28.65 -58.29
CA SER A 209 -21.96 -28.99 -59.12
C SER A 209 -22.22 -27.89 -60.16
N THR A 210 -21.85 -28.16 -61.41
CA THR A 210 -21.97 -27.21 -62.52
C THR A 210 -23.40 -27.19 -63.05
N ILE A 211 -24.18 -26.19 -62.63
CA ILE A 211 -25.45 -25.86 -63.30
C ILE A 211 -25.11 -25.25 -64.68
N PRO A 212 -25.63 -25.80 -65.80
CA PRO A 212 -25.40 -25.23 -67.13
C PRO A 212 -26.03 -23.84 -67.29
N ALA A 213 -25.32 -22.91 -67.91
CA ALA A 213 -25.84 -21.59 -68.25
C ALA A 213 -26.46 -21.58 -69.66
N THR A 214 -27.69 -21.07 -69.78
CA THR A 214 -28.40 -20.89 -71.06
C THR A 214 -28.24 -19.43 -71.54
N PRO A 215 -27.82 -19.17 -72.80
CA PRO A 215 -27.52 -17.81 -73.27
C PRO A 215 -28.68 -17.12 -74.02
N THR A 216 -28.76 -15.79 -73.89
CA THR A 216 -29.53 -14.85 -74.75
C THR A 216 -28.87 -13.45 -74.69
N PRO A 217 -29.12 -12.52 -75.65
CA PRO A 217 -28.01 -11.75 -76.24
C PRO A 217 -28.03 -10.20 -76.08
N ASP A 218 -26.97 -9.58 -76.62
CA ASP A 218 -26.61 -8.15 -76.62
C ASP A 218 -27.60 -7.21 -77.37
N ILE A 219 -27.85 -6.03 -76.77
CA ILE A 219 -28.37 -4.82 -77.43
C ILE A 219 -27.64 -3.60 -76.85
N SER A 220 -27.21 -2.65 -77.72
CA SER A 220 -26.26 -1.58 -77.39
C SER A 220 -26.81 -0.13 -77.46
N LYS A 221 -26.51 0.70 -76.43
CA LYS A 221 -26.46 2.20 -76.43
C LYS A 221 -27.85 2.92 -76.54
N PRO A 222 -28.06 4.26 -76.31
CA PRO A 222 -27.23 5.45 -75.91
C PRO A 222 -27.72 6.12 -74.57
N LYS A 223 -27.50 7.41 -74.19
CA LYS A 223 -26.31 8.33 -74.06
C LYS A 223 -26.73 9.73 -73.51
N SER A 224 -26.03 10.30 -72.51
CA SER A 224 -26.15 11.70 -71.97
C SER A 224 -27.45 12.01 -71.16
N THR A 225 -27.58 13.06 -70.30
CA THR A 225 -26.87 14.37 -70.14
C THR A 225 -26.57 14.82 -68.68
N THR A 226 -25.55 15.67 -68.52
CA THR A 226 -25.13 16.49 -67.34
C THR A 226 -25.84 17.89 -67.32
N PRO A 227 -25.49 18.93 -66.51
CA PRO A 227 -24.70 19.05 -65.24
C PRO A 227 -25.31 19.99 -64.13
N ALA A 228 -24.69 20.05 -62.93
CA ALA A 228 -24.62 21.24 -62.06
C ALA A 228 -23.43 21.16 -61.05
N THR A 229 -22.92 22.31 -60.58
CA THR A 229 -21.68 22.50 -59.77
C THR A 229 -21.80 23.84 -58.97
N PRO A 230 -20.85 24.31 -58.08
CA PRO A 230 -19.67 23.69 -57.44
C PRO A 230 -19.48 24.07 -55.91
N MET A 231 -18.28 23.81 -55.35
CA MET A 231 -17.60 24.46 -54.17
C MET A 231 -17.98 24.12 -52.69
N GLN A 232 -17.24 23.15 -52.12
CA GLN A 232 -16.24 23.30 -51.02
C GLN A 232 -16.40 24.37 -49.90
N ASP A 233 -16.37 23.93 -48.62
CA ASP A 233 -15.46 24.44 -47.54
C ASP A 233 -15.30 23.41 -46.37
N ASN A 234 -14.41 23.70 -45.40
CA ASN A 234 -13.86 22.81 -44.35
C ASN A 234 -14.63 22.76 -43.01
N SER A 235 -14.43 21.69 -42.20
CA SER A 235 -14.06 21.75 -40.75
C SER A 235 -13.95 20.37 -40.05
N ILE A 236 -13.26 20.33 -38.90
CA ILE A 236 -12.90 19.16 -38.04
C ILE A 236 -12.85 19.69 -36.57
N PRO A 237 -13.01 18.94 -35.45
CA PRO A 237 -13.78 17.70 -35.14
C PRO A 237 -14.75 17.89 -33.92
N THR A 238 -15.52 16.86 -33.53
CA THR A 238 -15.91 16.66 -32.11
C THR A 238 -16.09 15.18 -31.73
N SER A 239 -15.69 14.82 -30.50
CA SER A 239 -15.95 13.53 -29.84
C SER A 239 -17.38 13.44 -29.28
N VAL A 240 -17.84 12.23 -28.93
CA VAL A 240 -19.03 12.03 -28.07
C VAL A 240 -18.70 11.19 -26.83
N VAL A 241 -19.28 11.58 -25.70
CA VAL A 241 -19.12 10.96 -24.37
C VAL A 241 -20.42 10.22 -24.03
N SER A 242 -20.31 9.10 -23.30
CA SER A 242 -21.45 8.45 -22.63
C SER A 242 -21.19 8.39 -21.11
N THR A 243 -22.13 8.90 -20.31
CA THR A 243 -22.00 9.00 -18.85
C THR A 243 -22.90 8.01 -18.11
N ASN A 244 -22.26 7.13 -17.33
CA ASN A 244 -22.66 6.55 -16.05
C ASN A 244 -24.13 6.61 -15.58
N LYS A 245 -24.64 5.47 -15.11
CA LYS A 245 -25.31 5.40 -13.80
C LYS A 245 -24.96 4.10 -13.07
N ALA A 246 -24.86 4.17 -11.74
CA ALA A 246 -24.32 3.10 -10.89
C ALA A 246 -25.37 2.06 -10.44
N GLN A 247 -24.88 0.88 -10.04
CA GLN A 247 -25.61 -0.09 -9.21
C GLN A 247 -24.66 -0.68 -8.15
N LEU A 248 -25.17 -0.88 -6.94
CA LEU A 248 -24.45 -1.45 -5.78
C LEU A 248 -24.44 -2.99 -5.80
N PRO A 249 -23.52 -3.66 -5.08
CA PRO A 249 -23.41 -5.12 -5.10
C PRO A 249 -24.59 -5.81 -4.40
N ASN A 250 -25.01 -6.96 -4.93
CA ASN A 250 -25.90 -7.88 -4.23
C ASN A 250 -25.09 -8.82 -3.33
N THR A 251 -25.37 -8.77 -2.03
CA THR A 251 -25.01 -9.82 -1.07
C THR A 251 -26.16 -10.81 -0.92
N GLY A 252 -25.86 -12.11 -0.88
CA GLY A 252 -26.83 -13.13 -0.50
C GLY A 252 -26.32 -14.55 -0.76
N GLU A 253 -26.41 -15.39 0.27
CA GLU A 253 -26.36 -16.84 0.20
C GLU A 253 -27.45 -17.38 -0.78
N ASP A 254 -27.39 -18.61 -1.29
CA ASP A 254 -26.75 -19.82 -0.75
C ASP A 254 -26.46 -20.83 -1.88
N ASN A 255 -25.64 -21.85 -1.60
CA ASN A 255 -25.86 -23.26 -1.99
C ASN A 255 -24.70 -24.15 -1.54
N SER A 256 -25.00 -25.12 -0.68
CA SER A 256 -24.01 -26.02 -0.06
C SER A 256 -23.59 -27.21 -0.95
N ALA A 257 -22.29 -27.54 -0.95
CA ALA A 257 -21.77 -28.82 -1.45
C ALA A 257 -20.53 -29.31 -0.67
N ALA A 258 -20.78 -30.04 0.42
CA ALA A 258 -19.88 -31.00 1.08
C ALA A 258 -18.37 -30.68 1.22
N PHE A 259 -17.98 -30.09 2.36
CA PHE A 259 -16.63 -30.28 2.88
C PHE A 259 -16.44 -31.72 3.38
N ALA A 260 -15.47 -32.45 2.81
CA ALA A 260 -14.99 -33.70 3.38
C ALA A 260 -13.94 -33.41 4.47
N THR A 261 -14.28 -33.70 5.73
CA THR A 261 -13.41 -33.51 6.88
C THR A 261 -12.37 -34.63 7.01
N LEU A 262 -11.07 -34.27 6.99
CA LEU A 262 -9.91 -35.03 7.51
C LEU A 262 -8.65 -34.17 7.27
N GLY A 263 -7.77 -33.89 8.23
CA GLY A 263 -7.81 -34.13 9.67
C GLY A 263 -6.68 -33.32 10.35
N THR A 264 -6.79 -33.04 11.65
CA THR A 264 -5.78 -32.24 12.39
C THR A 264 -4.50 -33.03 12.68
N ALA A 265 -3.35 -32.46 12.35
CA ALA A 265 -2.04 -32.97 12.74
C ALA A 265 -1.21 -31.86 13.41
N MET A 266 -1.19 -31.84 14.75
CA MET A 266 -0.20 -31.06 15.49
C MET A 266 1.19 -31.70 15.33
N LEU A 267 2.22 -30.88 15.08
CA LEU A 267 3.61 -31.26 15.32
C LEU A 267 4.21 -30.37 16.41
N VAL A 268 4.09 -30.83 17.66
CA VAL A 268 4.87 -30.32 18.79
C VAL A 268 6.22 -31.03 18.77
N ALA A 269 7.28 -30.32 18.40
CA ALA A 269 8.66 -30.80 18.53
C ALA A 269 9.30 -30.15 19.78
N THR A 270 9.86 -30.99 20.66
CA THR A 270 10.29 -30.60 22.01
C THR A 270 11.66 -29.90 22.04
N PHE A 271 11.81 -28.93 22.95
CA PHE A 271 13.13 -28.53 23.45
C PHE A 271 13.88 -29.74 24.03
N ALA A 272 15.13 -29.92 23.64
CA ALA A 272 16.07 -30.87 24.27
C ALA A 272 17.29 -30.11 24.79
N LEU A 273 17.51 -30.14 26.10
CA LEU A 273 18.59 -29.42 26.77
C LEU A 273 19.71 -30.41 27.17
N ASN A 274 20.95 -30.19 26.70
CA ASN A 274 22.22 -30.45 27.40
C ASN A 274 23.42 -30.39 26.44
N GLY A 275 24.58 -29.88 26.90
CA GLY A 275 25.78 -29.75 26.07
C GLY A 275 27.01 -29.16 26.77
N LYS A 276 27.36 -29.67 27.96
CA LYS A 276 28.51 -29.18 28.75
C LYS A 276 29.85 -29.45 28.03
N ARG A 277 30.66 -28.42 27.80
CA ARG A 277 32.12 -28.56 27.65
C ARG A 277 32.87 -27.51 28.48
N ARG A 278 34.11 -27.86 28.82
CA ARG A 278 35.19 -27.05 29.41
C ARG A 278 36.44 -27.31 28.55
N GLN A 279 37.46 -26.48 28.77
CA GLN A 279 38.82 -26.60 28.24
C GLN A 279 38.98 -26.34 26.75
N ASP A 280 39.98 -25.58 26.31
CA ASP A 280 40.80 -24.54 27.00
C ASP A 280 41.00 -23.38 25.97
N GLU A 281 42.08 -22.63 25.72
CA GLU A 281 43.48 -22.62 26.19
C GLU A 281 44.14 -21.26 25.87
N ASN A 282 45.19 -20.89 26.63
CA ASN A 282 46.12 -19.76 26.44
C ASN A 282 45.53 -18.33 26.50
#